data_AF-A0A5A7MC30-F1
#
_entry.id   AF-A0A5A7MC30-F1
#
_cell.length_a   1.000
_cell.length_b   1.000
_cell.length_c   1.000
_cell.angle_alpha   90.00
_cell.angle_beta   90.00
_cell.angle_gamma   90.00
#
_symmetry.space_group_name_H-M   'P 1'
#
loop_
_entity.id
_entity.type
_entity.pdbx_description
1 polymer ?
#
loop_
_entity_poly.entity_id
_entity_poly.type
_entity_poly.pdbx_seq_one_letter_code
_entity_poly.pdbx_strand_id
1 'polypeptide(L)'
;MPDEGERHSATWMAFGASDDVWGKRLKSGAQATLARIAQAIASVEPVHMLVNEEDYDLAARLCGNKVKLVVQPIDDLWMRDTGPVFVKGAGGALAGVNFNFNGCGEKQDYEDDALVAGFVAGRAGVPVLASSLVLEGGGIEVDGHGTAIITESCVLNANRNPGVGKAQCEKELRRVLGIEKVIWLPGIAGQDITDGHTDFYARFCAPGVVVAGFEGDSSSPEHAVTRRHLEILRKATDVRGLPLKVVTMPGPDHVRPQYENKDFAAGYINFYVCNGAVLCPEFGHVQADRNTKAILREQFPGRDIVQLNIDAIAAGGGGIHCTTQQRPA
;
A
#
# COMPACT_ATOMS: atom_id res chain seq x y z
N MET A 1 -0.33 -7.12 14.12
CA MET A 1 0.29 -6.92 12.80
C MET A 1 1.59 -6.19 13.06
N PRO A 2 2.75 -6.70 12.63
CA PRO A 2 4.03 -6.02 12.78
C PRO A 2 4.05 -4.68 12.05
N ASP A 3 4.94 -3.78 12.47
CA ASP A 3 5.24 -2.55 11.72
C ASP A 3 5.90 -2.90 10.37
N GLU A 4 5.66 -2.12 9.31
CA GLU A 4 6.29 -2.37 7.99
C GLU A 4 7.81 -2.15 8.03
N GLY A 5 8.31 -1.34 8.97
CA GLY A 5 9.73 -1.16 9.22
C GLY A 5 10.42 -2.33 9.93
N GLU A 6 9.70 -3.35 10.36
CA GLU A 6 10.33 -4.55 10.91
C GLU A 6 11.04 -5.39 9.84
N ARG A 7 11.90 -6.31 10.27
CA ARG A 7 12.67 -7.14 9.36
C ARG A 7 11.75 -8.04 8.53
N HIS A 8 11.97 -8.09 7.21
CA HIS A 8 11.24 -8.97 6.30
C HIS A 8 11.99 -10.27 6.01
N SER A 9 11.23 -11.33 5.73
CA SER A 9 11.73 -12.56 5.11
C SER A 9 11.60 -12.54 3.58
N ALA A 10 10.60 -11.82 3.05
CA ALA A 10 10.40 -11.60 1.61
C ALA A 10 9.39 -10.46 1.35
N THR A 11 9.35 -9.98 0.11
CA THR A 11 8.26 -9.16 -0.44
C THR A 11 7.52 -9.94 -1.52
N TRP A 12 6.20 -9.82 -1.53
CA TRP A 12 5.34 -10.29 -2.61
C TRP A 12 4.97 -9.12 -3.51
N MET A 13 4.91 -9.39 -4.82
CA MET A 13 4.44 -8.48 -5.87
C MET A 13 3.64 -9.28 -6.91
N ALA A 14 2.90 -8.59 -7.78
CA ALA A 14 2.16 -9.20 -8.89
C ALA A 14 2.52 -8.51 -10.22
N PHE A 15 2.77 -9.31 -11.26
CA PHE A 15 3.04 -8.87 -12.62
C PHE A 15 1.75 -8.98 -13.44
N GLY A 16 0.71 -8.26 -13.03
CA GLY A 16 -0.63 -8.34 -13.62
C GLY A 16 -1.07 -7.01 -14.22
N ALA A 17 -0.57 -6.64 -15.39
CA ALA A 17 -1.06 -5.44 -16.11
C ALA A 17 -1.77 -5.87 -17.39
N SER A 18 -3.07 -6.16 -17.29
CA SER A 18 -3.88 -6.60 -18.43
C SER A 18 -4.17 -5.45 -19.42
N ASP A 19 -4.48 -5.80 -20.68
CA ASP A 19 -4.89 -4.80 -21.66
C ASP A 19 -6.26 -4.18 -21.33
N ASP A 20 -7.11 -4.92 -20.62
CA ASP A 20 -8.46 -4.46 -20.25
C ASP A 20 -8.41 -3.37 -19.16
N VAL A 21 -7.49 -3.49 -18.20
CA VAL A 21 -7.31 -2.49 -17.12
C VAL A 21 -6.38 -1.36 -17.55
N TRP A 22 -5.22 -1.68 -18.13
CA TRP A 22 -4.15 -0.70 -18.37
C TRP A 22 -4.15 -0.11 -19.78
N GLY A 23 -4.82 -0.79 -20.72
CA GLY A 23 -4.76 -0.45 -22.13
C GLY A 23 -3.35 -0.54 -22.72
N LYS A 24 -3.29 -0.45 -24.06
CA LYS A 24 -2.02 -0.52 -24.80
C LYS A 24 -1.04 0.60 -24.44
N ARG A 25 -1.53 1.73 -23.92
CA ARG A 25 -0.70 2.89 -23.56
C ARG A 25 0.06 2.67 -22.25
N LEU A 26 -0.58 2.13 -21.22
CA LEU A 26 0.03 2.05 -19.90
C LEU A 26 0.68 0.70 -19.64
N LYS A 27 0.13 -0.40 -20.18
CA LYS A 27 0.56 -1.79 -19.90
C LYS A 27 2.07 -1.99 -19.92
N SER A 28 2.75 -1.65 -21.02
CA SER A 28 4.20 -1.86 -21.12
C SER A 28 5.00 -1.00 -20.15
N GLY A 29 4.51 0.21 -19.85
CA GLY A 29 5.12 1.12 -18.87
C GLY A 29 4.95 0.60 -17.45
N ALA A 30 3.76 0.09 -17.11
CA ALA A 30 3.47 -0.52 -15.82
C ALA A 30 4.33 -1.77 -15.60
N GLN A 31 4.35 -2.70 -16.56
CA GLN A 31 5.19 -3.91 -16.53
C GLN A 31 6.68 -3.60 -16.35
N ALA A 32 7.23 -2.64 -17.11
CA ALA A 32 8.62 -2.21 -16.96
C ALA A 32 8.89 -1.54 -15.61
N THR A 33 7.92 -0.81 -15.07
CA THR A 33 8.03 -0.15 -13.77
C THR A 33 7.96 -1.14 -12.61
N LEU A 34 7.04 -2.11 -12.64
CA LEU A 34 6.98 -3.22 -11.68
C LEU A 34 8.31 -3.97 -11.62
N ALA A 35 8.89 -4.30 -12.78
CA ALA A 35 10.17 -4.99 -12.84
C ALA A 35 11.29 -4.16 -12.19
N ARG A 36 11.32 -2.84 -12.40
CA ARG A 36 12.30 -1.94 -11.74
C ARG A 36 12.10 -1.87 -10.23
N ILE A 37 10.86 -1.80 -9.76
CA ILE A 37 10.52 -1.84 -8.33
C ILE A 37 11.02 -3.17 -7.73
N ALA A 38 10.67 -4.30 -8.35
CA ALA A 38 11.05 -5.63 -7.91
C ALA A 38 12.58 -5.80 -7.86
N GLN A 39 13.32 -5.30 -8.86
CA GLN A 39 14.78 -5.33 -8.88
C GLN A 39 15.41 -4.50 -7.75
N ALA A 40 14.85 -3.32 -7.48
CA ALA A 40 15.31 -2.47 -6.38
C ALA A 40 15.11 -3.16 -5.03
N ILE A 41 13.95 -3.78 -4.79
CA ILE A 41 13.69 -4.56 -3.57
C ILE A 41 14.59 -5.80 -3.49
N ALA A 42 14.76 -6.52 -4.60
CA ALA A 42 15.61 -7.72 -4.70
C ALA A 42 17.10 -7.47 -4.43
N SER A 43 17.52 -6.21 -4.32
CA SER A 43 18.88 -5.85 -3.89
C SER A 43 19.08 -5.97 -2.37
N VAL A 44 18.00 -5.91 -1.57
CA VAL A 44 18.05 -5.91 -0.10
C VAL A 44 17.25 -7.03 0.56
N GLU A 45 16.26 -7.63 -0.12
CA GLU A 45 15.51 -8.77 0.40
C GLU A 45 14.91 -9.66 -0.71
N PRO A 46 14.53 -10.92 -0.42
CA PRO A 46 13.92 -11.80 -1.43
C PRO A 46 12.60 -11.26 -1.97
N VAL A 47 12.38 -11.39 -3.28
CA VAL A 47 11.11 -11.01 -3.93
C VAL A 47 10.45 -12.23 -4.57
N HIS A 48 9.15 -12.38 -4.30
CA HIS A 48 8.26 -13.30 -4.99
C HIS A 48 7.28 -12.51 -5.86
N MET A 49 7.26 -12.80 -7.16
CA MET A 49 6.40 -12.12 -8.12
C MET A 49 5.38 -13.12 -8.65
N LEU A 50 4.09 -12.90 -8.38
CA LEU A 50 3.02 -13.63 -9.04
C LEU A 50 2.94 -13.20 -10.51
N VAL A 51 2.64 -14.12 -11.40
CA VAL A 51 2.56 -13.84 -12.84
C VAL A 51 1.57 -14.79 -13.51
N ASN A 52 0.79 -14.27 -14.45
CA ASN A 52 -0.01 -15.09 -15.35
C ASN A 52 0.90 -15.93 -16.27
N GLU A 53 0.43 -17.09 -16.72
CA GLU A 53 1.28 -18.02 -17.49
C GLU A 53 1.77 -17.38 -18.80
N GLU A 54 0.91 -16.61 -19.47
CA GLU A 54 1.22 -15.90 -20.71
C GLU A 54 2.25 -14.77 -20.56
N ASP A 55 2.37 -14.19 -19.37
CA ASP A 55 3.29 -13.08 -19.09
C ASP A 55 4.64 -13.56 -18.53
N TYR A 56 4.82 -14.86 -18.28
CA TYR A 56 5.99 -15.42 -17.60
C TYR A 56 7.31 -15.04 -18.29
N ASP A 57 7.42 -15.26 -19.60
CA ASP A 57 8.66 -14.99 -20.35
C ASP A 57 9.01 -13.51 -20.36
N LEU A 58 8.00 -12.64 -20.43
CA LEU A 58 8.17 -11.20 -20.35
C LEU A 58 8.65 -10.79 -18.96
N ALA A 59 7.99 -11.28 -17.91
CA ALA A 59 8.37 -11.01 -16.52
C ALA A 59 9.79 -11.52 -16.23
N ALA A 60 10.16 -12.71 -16.71
CA ALA A 60 11.48 -13.30 -16.50
C ALA A 60 12.58 -12.44 -17.12
N ARG A 61 12.34 -11.95 -18.34
CA ARG A 61 13.26 -11.05 -19.05
C ARG A 61 13.39 -9.70 -18.36
N LEU A 62 12.28 -9.11 -17.91
CA LEU A 62 12.30 -7.77 -17.31
C LEU A 62 12.79 -7.77 -15.87
N CYS A 63 12.36 -8.72 -15.03
CA CYS A 63 12.72 -8.78 -13.61
C CYS A 63 14.14 -9.32 -13.39
N GLY A 64 14.64 -10.19 -14.28
CA GLY A 64 15.93 -10.84 -14.13
C GLY A 64 15.90 -11.99 -13.11
N ASN A 65 17.08 -12.48 -12.73
CA ASN A 65 17.23 -13.76 -12.00
C ASN A 65 17.14 -13.66 -10.47
N LYS A 66 17.10 -12.45 -9.90
CA LYS A 66 17.00 -12.26 -8.43
C LYS A 66 15.56 -12.28 -7.92
N VAL A 67 14.59 -12.08 -8.82
CA VAL A 67 13.16 -12.12 -8.50
C VAL A 67 12.66 -13.52 -8.80
N LYS A 68 12.00 -14.15 -7.81
CA LYS A 68 11.41 -15.48 -8.00
C LYS A 68 10.00 -15.35 -8.55
N LEU A 69 9.81 -15.75 -9.79
CA LEU A 69 8.49 -15.82 -10.40
C LEU A 69 7.70 -17.03 -9.90
N VAL A 70 6.40 -16.84 -9.71
CA VAL A 70 5.44 -17.88 -9.30
C VAL A 70 4.21 -17.75 -10.19
N VAL A 71 3.92 -18.78 -10.99
CA VAL A 71 2.73 -18.78 -11.84
C VAL A 71 1.49 -18.90 -10.96
N GLN A 72 0.58 -17.94 -11.10
CA GLN A 72 -0.70 -17.86 -10.41
C GLN A 72 -1.59 -16.88 -11.19
N PRO A 73 -2.81 -17.28 -11.60
CA PRO A 73 -3.80 -16.37 -12.15
C PRO A 73 -4.04 -15.16 -11.25
N ILE A 74 -4.04 -13.97 -11.85
CA ILE A 74 -4.26 -12.65 -11.23
C ILE A 74 -4.99 -11.74 -12.23
N ASP A 75 -5.88 -10.88 -11.73
CA ASP A 75 -6.61 -9.90 -12.55
C ASP A 75 -5.79 -8.61 -12.72
N ASP A 76 -5.11 -8.17 -11.65
CA ASP A 76 -4.31 -6.94 -11.65
C ASP A 76 -3.03 -7.05 -10.78
N LEU A 77 -2.28 -5.94 -10.66
CA LEU A 77 -0.96 -5.89 -10.05
C LEU A 77 -0.94 -5.49 -8.56
N TRP A 78 -2.09 -5.17 -7.97
CA TRP A 78 -2.21 -4.52 -6.64
C TRP A 78 -2.04 -5.50 -5.47
N MET A 79 -0.86 -6.09 -5.36
CA MET A 79 -0.52 -7.09 -4.34
C MET A 79 -0.71 -6.60 -2.89
N ARG A 80 -0.66 -5.29 -2.64
CA ARG A 80 -1.00 -4.72 -1.33
C ARG A 80 -2.43 -5.04 -0.90
N ASP A 81 -3.34 -5.07 -1.86
CA ASP A 81 -4.77 -5.16 -1.61
C ASP A 81 -5.29 -6.58 -1.71
N THR A 82 -4.71 -7.35 -2.64
CA THR A 82 -5.10 -8.75 -2.93
C THR A 82 -4.30 -9.75 -2.09
N GLY A 83 -3.12 -9.36 -1.62
CA GLY A 83 -2.24 -10.17 -0.79
C GLY A 83 -2.73 -10.37 0.65
N PRO A 84 -2.20 -11.38 1.36
CA PRO A 84 -2.55 -11.58 2.75
C PRO A 84 -1.83 -10.56 3.63
N VAL A 85 -2.55 -10.00 4.60
CA VAL A 85 -1.93 -9.17 5.64
C VAL A 85 -1.30 -10.09 6.69
N PHE A 86 0.02 -10.18 6.71
CA PHE A 86 0.72 -11.07 7.62
C PHE A 86 0.70 -10.56 9.07
N VAL A 87 0.44 -11.47 10.01
CA VAL A 87 0.42 -11.20 11.44
C VAL A 87 1.26 -12.21 12.22
N LYS A 88 1.80 -11.76 13.36
CA LYS A 88 2.53 -12.59 14.32
C LYS A 88 1.67 -12.83 15.55
N GLY A 89 1.43 -14.08 15.89
CA GLY A 89 0.81 -14.51 17.13
C GLY A 89 1.81 -14.66 18.28
N ALA A 90 1.32 -15.12 19.43
CA ALA A 90 2.16 -15.45 20.57
C ALA A 90 3.24 -16.49 20.18
N GLY A 91 4.49 -16.28 20.63
CA GLY A 91 5.61 -17.15 20.30
C GLY A 91 6.16 -17.00 18.87
N GLY A 92 5.69 -16.02 18.09
CA GLY A 92 6.22 -15.72 16.75
C GLY A 92 5.57 -16.50 15.61
N ALA A 93 4.51 -17.26 15.88
CA ALA A 93 3.78 -17.98 14.83
C ALA A 93 3.18 -17.00 13.82
N LEU A 94 3.46 -17.20 12.53
CA LEU A 94 2.94 -16.36 11.44
C LEU A 94 1.60 -16.89 10.95
N ALA A 95 0.72 -15.97 10.55
CA ALA A 95 -0.52 -16.24 9.81
C ALA A 95 -0.73 -15.15 8.75
N GLY A 96 -1.52 -15.45 7.71
CA GLY A 96 -1.97 -14.47 6.72
C GLY A 96 -3.45 -14.17 6.90
N VAL A 97 -3.82 -12.91 7.09
CA VAL A 97 -5.24 -12.51 7.14
C VAL A 97 -5.76 -12.34 5.71
N ASN A 98 -6.88 -12.97 5.41
CA ASN A 98 -7.65 -12.73 4.18
C ASN A 98 -8.84 -11.83 4.52
N PHE A 99 -8.90 -10.67 3.87
CA PHE A 99 -9.92 -9.65 4.05
C PHE A 99 -11.01 -9.67 2.96
N ASN A 100 -11.22 -10.79 2.29
CA ASN A 100 -12.32 -10.97 1.33
C ASN A 100 -12.33 -9.89 0.23
N PHE A 101 -11.19 -9.70 -0.45
CA PHE A 101 -11.07 -8.70 -1.53
C PHE A 101 -12.22 -8.80 -2.52
N ASN A 102 -12.83 -7.66 -2.86
CA ASN A 102 -14.00 -7.59 -3.73
C ASN A 102 -13.84 -6.63 -4.93
N GLY A 103 -12.61 -6.39 -5.38
CA GLY A 103 -12.35 -5.44 -6.46
C GLY A 103 -12.66 -4.00 -6.06
N CYS A 104 -12.25 -3.61 -4.85
CA CYS A 104 -12.44 -2.27 -4.31
C CYS A 104 -13.90 -1.77 -4.40
N GLY A 105 -14.84 -2.64 -4.00
CA GLY A 105 -16.27 -2.36 -4.06
C GLY A 105 -16.89 -2.68 -5.42
N GLU A 106 -16.47 -3.78 -6.04
CA GLU A 106 -16.94 -4.26 -7.36
C GLU A 106 -16.69 -3.24 -8.49
N LYS A 107 -15.62 -2.45 -8.35
CA LYS A 107 -15.22 -1.44 -9.35
C LYS A 107 -14.25 -1.96 -10.40
N GLN A 108 -13.68 -3.13 -10.16
CA GLN A 108 -12.79 -3.85 -11.08
C GLN A 108 -13.12 -5.35 -11.04
N ASP A 109 -12.71 -6.07 -12.09
CA ASP A 109 -12.70 -7.53 -12.07
C ASP A 109 -11.70 -8.03 -11.02
N TYR A 110 -12.05 -9.11 -10.31
CA TYR A 110 -11.30 -9.53 -9.12
C TYR A 110 -11.40 -11.03 -8.79
N GLU A 111 -11.97 -11.85 -9.67
CA GLU A 111 -12.24 -13.26 -9.35
C GLU A 111 -10.95 -14.04 -9.03
N ASP A 112 -9.88 -13.81 -9.79
CA ASP A 112 -8.58 -14.41 -9.53
C ASP A 112 -7.85 -13.70 -8.38
N ASP A 113 -7.98 -12.38 -8.30
CA ASP A 113 -7.38 -11.57 -7.23
C ASP A 113 -7.92 -11.92 -5.84
N ALA A 114 -9.20 -12.32 -5.72
CA ALA A 114 -9.80 -12.79 -4.47
C ALA A 114 -9.12 -14.06 -3.91
N LEU A 115 -8.44 -14.83 -4.76
CA LEU A 115 -7.75 -16.07 -4.38
C LEU A 115 -6.31 -15.84 -3.94
N VAL A 116 -5.72 -14.67 -4.25
CA VAL A 116 -4.30 -14.35 -4.02
C VAL A 116 -3.90 -14.47 -2.56
N ALA A 117 -4.69 -13.91 -1.62
CA ALA A 117 -4.40 -14.00 -0.19
C ALA A 117 -4.25 -15.44 0.31
N GLY A 118 -5.18 -16.32 -0.10
CA GLY A 118 -5.14 -17.74 0.26
C GLY A 118 -3.96 -18.48 -0.37
N PHE A 119 -3.70 -18.21 -1.65
CA PHE A 119 -2.58 -18.80 -2.38
C PHE A 119 -1.23 -18.43 -1.75
N VAL A 120 -0.99 -17.14 -1.51
CA VAL A 120 0.25 -16.62 -0.95
C VAL A 120 0.48 -17.16 0.48
N ALA A 121 -0.55 -17.20 1.32
CA ALA A 121 -0.46 -17.78 2.66
C ALA A 121 -0.09 -19.28 2.61
N GLY A 122 -0.74 -20.06 1.73
CA GLY A 122 -0.42 -21.46 1.49
C GLY A 122 1.03 -21.65 1.01
N ARG A 123 1.49 -20.80 0.09
CA ARG A 123 2.87 -20.82 -0.42
C ARG A 123 3.90 -20.44 0.64
N ALA A 124 3.54 -19.54 1.54
CA ALA A 124 4.34 -19.16 2.69
C ALA A 124 4.36 -20.23 3.81
N GLY A 125 3.48 -21.23 3.74
CA GLY A 125 3.35 -22.29 4.72
C GLY A 125 2.70 -21.83 6.03
N VAL A 126 1.80 -20.85 5.97
CA VAL A 126 1.16 -20.26 7.16
C VAL A 126 -0.36 -20.45 7.10
N PRO A 127 -1.04 -20.55 8.25
CA PRO A 127 -2.50 -20.59 8.28
C PRO A 127 -3.11 -19.29 7.76
N VAL A 128 -4.29 -19.41 7.16
CA VAL A 128 -5.14 -18.28 6.77
C VAL A 128 -6.09 -17.94 7.92
N LEU A 129 -6.16 -16.67 8.29
CA LEU A 129 -7.19 -16.13 9.18
C LEU A 129 -8.22 -15.38 8.33
N ALA A 130 -9.45 -15.89 8.28
CA ALA A 130 -10.53 -15.18 7.62
C ALA A 130 -10.98 -13.98 8.46
N SER A 131 -11.14 -12.83 7.81
CA SER A 131 -11.81 -11.66 8.37
C SER A 131 -13.31 -11.70 8.08
N SER A 132 -14.13 -11.04 8.90
CA SER A 132 -15.52 -10.74 8.57
C SER A 132 -15.68 -9.44 7.76
N LEU A 133 -14.61 -8.67 7.60
CA LEU A 133 -14.61 -7.42 6.82
C LEU A 133 -14.17 -7.69 5.39
N VAL A 134 -14.76 -6.94 4.47
CA VAL A 134 -14.14 -6.62 3.18
C VAL A 134 -13.20 -5.44 3.41
N LEU A 135 -11.91 -5.61 3.18
CA LEU A 135 -10.91 -4.56 3.36
C LEU A 135 -9.66 -4.87 2.53
N GLU A 136 -8.93 -3.84 2.17
CA GLU A 136 -7.67 -3.97 1.45
C GLU A 136 -6.48 -3.55 2.32
N GLY A 137 -5.30 -4.12 2.08
CA GLY A 137 -4.09 -3.80 2.84
C GLY A 137 -3.71 -2.32 2.76
N GLY A 138 -3.97 -1.62 1.64
CA GLY A 138 -3.70 -0.18 1.49
C GLY A 138 -4.57 0.70 2.40
N GLY A 139 -5.71 0.19 2.85
CA GLY A 139 -6.59 0.83 3.83
C GLY A 139 -6.13 0.68 5.29
N ILE A 140 -5.02 -0.02 5.56
CA ILE A 140 -4.57 -0.37 6.91
C ILE A 140 -3.14 0.13 7.13
N GLU A 141 -2.97 1.11 8.01
CA GLU A 141 -1.65 1.57 8.44
C GLU A 141 -1.49 1.35 9.95
N VAL A 142 -0.41 0.68 10.37
CA VAL A 142 -0.22 0.23 11.76
C VAL A 142 1.16 0.59 12.30
N ASP A 143 1.26 0.83 13.62
CA ASP A 143 2.53 1.14 14.29
C ASP A 143 3.27 -0.08 14.84
N GLY A 144 2.73 -1.29 14.62
CA GLY A 144 3.25 -2.53 15.20
C GLY A 144 2.97 -2.74 16.70
N HIS A 145 2.38 -1.75 17.38
CA HIS A 145 2.18 -1.72 18.83
C HIS A 145 0.71 -1.64 19.27
N GLY A 146 -0.22 -1.75 18.32
CA GLY A 146 -1.67 -1.80 18.57
C GLY A 146 -2.41 -0.52 18.21
N THR A 147 -1.73 0.47 17.60
CA THR A 147 -2.38 1.64 17.01
C THR A 147 -2.51 1.44 15.50
N ALA A 148 -3.68 1.73 14.95
CA ALA A 148 -3.88 1.86 13.51
C ALA A 148 -4.36 3.27 13.14
N ILE A 149 -4.06 3.70 11.91
CA ILE A 149 -4.74 4.80 11.23
C ILE A 149 -5.55 4.16 10.10
N ILE A 150 -6.82 4.54 9.99
CA ILE A 150 -7.72 4.00 8.97
C ILE A 150 -8.64 5.11 8.47
N THR A 151 -8.85 5.16 7.17
CA THR A 151 -9.82 6.07 6.54
C THR A 151 -11.22 5.47 6.61
N GLU A 152 -12.22 6.25 7.03
CA GLU A 152 -13.59 5.76 7.19
C GLU A 152 -14.20 5.30 5.85
N SER A 153 -13.90 6.01 4.77
CA SER A 153 -14.50 5.76 3.46
C SER A 153 -14.03 4.47 2.78
N CYS A 154 -12.86 3.93 3.13
CA CYS A 154 -12.37 2.68 2.53
C CYS A 154 -12.82 1.41 3.25
N VAL A 155 -13.52 1.53 4.39
CA VAL A 155 -13.98 0.36 5.17
C VAL A 155 -15.42 0.45 5.64
N LEU A 156 -15.93 1.63 6.02
CA LEU A 156 -17.26 1.80 6.60
C LEU A 156 -18.34 2.17 5.57
N ASN A 157 -18.02 2.03 4.28
CA ASN A 157 -18.94 2.36 3.20
C ASN A 157 -19.82 1.15 2.83
N ALA A 158 -20.87 1.40 2.03
CA ALA A 158 -21.83 0.35 1.67
C ALA A 158 -21.29 -0.67 0.66
N ASN A 159 -20.27 -0.32 -0.14
CA ASN A 159 -19.69 -1.22 -1.14
C ASN A 159 -18.58 -2.14 -0.55
N ARG A 160 -18.15 -1.89 0.69
CA ARG A 160 -17.28 -2.79 1.47
C ARG A 160 -18.07 -3.53 2.53
N ASN A 161 -18.61 -2.81 3.52
CA ASN A 161 -19.16 -3.40 4.73
C ASN A 161 -20.51 -2.74 5.10
N PRO A 162 -21.60 -3.06 4.37
CA PRO A 162 -22.91 -2.45 4.60
C PRO A 162 -23.41 -2.70 6.02
N GLY A 163 -23.70 -1.61 6.75
CA GLY A 163 -24.21 -1.66 8.13
C GLY A 163 -23.16 -1.91 9.22
N VAL A 164 -21.86 -2.03 8.87
CA VAL A 164 -20.77 -2.14 9.83
C VAL A 164 -20.38 -0.74 10.32
N GLY A 165 -20.47 -0.51 11.63
CA GLY A 165 -19.98 0.70 12.27
C GLY A 165 -18.57 0.55 12.83
N LYS A 166 -17.98 1.66 13.29
CA LYS A 166 -16.63 1.72 13.88
C LYS A 166 -16.41 0.66 14.96
N ALA A 167 -17.36 0.49 15.89
CA ALA A 167 -17.23 -0.48 16.97
C ALA A 167 -17.13 -1.94 16.49
N GLN A 168 -17.92 -2.32 15.47
CA GLN A 168 -17.82 -3.65 14.87
C GLN A 168 -16.51 -3.82 14.10
N CYS A 169 -16.09 -2.80 13.34
CA CYS A 169 -14.82 -2.80 12.63
C CYS A 169 -13.63 -2.95 13.60
N GLU A 170 -13.57 -2.13 14.64
CA GLU A 170 -12.52 -2.18 15.67
C GLU A 170 -12.48 -3.53 16.40
N LYS A 171 -13.64 -4.14 16.67
CA LYS A 171 -13.69 -5.48 17.27
C LYS A 171 -13.01 -6.52 16.37
N GLU A 172 -13.26 -6.45 15.07
CA GLU A 172 -12.68 -7.40 14.12
C GLU A 172 -11.18 -7.14 13.90
N LEU A 173 -10.77 -5.88 13.75
CA LEU A 173 -9.36 -5.50 13.63
C LEU A 173 -8.56 -5.88 14.89
N ARG A 174 -9.15 -5.78 16.07
CA ARG A 174 -8.55 -6.32 17.30
C ARG A 174 -8.31 -7.82 17.20
N ARG A 175 -9.32 -8.57 16.74
CA ARG A 175 -9.25 -10.03 16.63
C ARG A 175 -8.20 -10.51 15.64
N VAL A 176 -8.16 -9.91 14.44
CA VAL A 176 -7.32 -10.42 13.33
C VAL A 176 -5.95 -9.75 13.25
N LEU A 177 -5.83 -8.48 13.69
CA LEU A 177 -4.59 -7.71 13.61
C LEU A 177 -3.99 -7.38 14.99
N GLY A 178 -4.72 -7.52 16.10
CA GLY A 178 -4.25 -7.09 17.41
C GLY A 178 -4.27 -5.57 17.60
N ILE A 179 -5.13 -4.85 16.86
CA ILE A 179 -5.30 -3.41 17.00
C ILE A 179 -6.20 -3.09 18.19
N GLU A 180 -5.71 -2.22 19.08
CA GLU A 180 -6.42 -1.79 20.28
C GLU A 180 -6.99 -0.39 20.15
N LYS A 181 -6.38 0.46 19.31
CA LYS A 181 -6.82 1.82 19.06
C LYS A 181 -6.78 2.13 17.57
N VAL A 182 -7.87 2.69 17.05
CA VAL A 182 -7.93 3.22 15.68
C VAL A 182 -8.04 4.73 15.71
N ILE A 183 -7.19 5.40 14.94
CA ILE A 183 -7.29 6.82 14.62
C ILE A 183 -8.02 6.92 13.30
N TRP A 184 -9.28 7.32 13.37
CA TRP A 184 -10.15 7.44 12.20
C TRP A 184 -9.90 8.75 11.46
N LEU A 185 -9.61 8.65 10.16
CA LEU A 185 -9.56 9.77 9.24
C LEU A 185 -10.81 9.77 8.35
N PRO A 186 -11.44 10.92 8.06
CA PRO A 186 -12.46 10.98 7.01
C PRO A 186 -11.80 10.70 5.65
N GLY A 187 -12.51 10.14 4.69
CA GLY A 187 -12.05 10.10 3.30
C GLY A 187 -13.19 10.39 2.35
N ILE A 188 -12.95 10.27 1.05
CA ILE A 188 -13.91 10.66 0.00
C ILE A 188 -14.32 9.43 -0.79
N ALA A 189 -15.46 8.84 -0.42
CA ALA A 189 -16.00 7.69 -1.15
C ALA A 189 -16.31 8.06 -2.60
N GLY A 190 -15.88 7.21 -3.54
CA GLY A 190 -16.06 7.38 -4.98
C GLY A 190 -15.13 8.38 -5.65
N GLN A 191 -14.24 9.05 -4.92
CA GLN A 191 -13.26 9.98 -5.50
C GLN A 191 -12.20 9.24 -6.32
N ASP A 192 -11.77 8.09 -5.81
CA ASP A 192 -10.87 7.15 -6.48
C ASP A 192 -11.41 5.71 -6.33
N ILE A 193 -10.74 4.74 -6.96
CA ILE A 193 -11.17 3.34 -6.94
C ILE A 193 -11.15 2.75 -5.53
N THR A 194 -10.19 3.16 -4.70
CA THR A 194 -9.95 2.65 -3.35
C THR A 194 -10.87 3.25 -2.28
N ASP A 195 -11.66 4.27 -2.64
CA ASP A 195 -12.47 5.06 -1.71
C ASP A 195 -11.63 5.73 -0.60
N GLY A 196 -10.42 6.20 -0.93
CA GLY A 196 -9.52 6.91 -0.02
C GLY A 196 -8.70 6.00 0.90
N HIS A 197 -7.88 5.11 0.33
CA HIS A 197 -6.93 4.30 1.09
C HIS A 197 -6.00 5.13 1.98
N THR A 198 -5.67 4.57 3.14
CA THR A 198 -4.89 5.27 4.17
C THR A 198 -3.44 5.44 3.77
N ASP A 199 -2.88 4.53 2.98
CA ASP A 199 -1.49 4.59 2.50
C ASP A 199 -1.21 5.77 1.53
N PHE A 200 -2.26 6.46 1.05
CA PHE A 200 -2.18 7.74 0.36
C PHE A 200 -2.32 8.96 1.27
N TYR A 201 -2.64 8.77 2.55
CA TYR A 201 -2.89 9.86 3.50
C TYR A 201 -1.93 9.90 4.68
N ALA A 202 -1.62 8.76 5.28
CA ALA A 202 -0.81 8.70 6.49
C ALA A 202 -0.05 7.38 6.58
N ARG A 203 1.23 7.45 6.92
CA ARG A 203 2.10 6.29 7.14
C ARG A 203 2.93 6.44 8.41
N PHE A 204 2.99 5.40 9.24
CA PHE A 204 3.94 5.35 10.35
C PHE A 204 5.36 5.19 9.80
N CYS A 205 6.32 5.89 10.42
CA CYS A 205 7.74 5.72 10.12
C CYS A 205 8.53 5.21 11.34
N ALA A 206 7.94 5.36 12.51
CA ALA A 206 8.39 4.82 13.78
C ALA A 206 7.20 4.87 14.76
N PRO A 207 7.25 4.16 15.89
CA PRO A 207 6.23 4.28 16.93
C PRO A 207 6.01 5.74 17.34
N GLY A 208 4.80 6.26 17.11
CA GLY A 208 4.42 7.64 17.41
C GLY A 208 4.87 8.70 16.39
N VAL A 209 5.49 8.32 15.27
CA VAL A 209 5.88 9.24 14.18
C VAL A 209 5.13 8.89 12.91
N VAL A 210 4.38 9.86 12.39
CA VAL A 210 3.56 9.70 11.19
C VAL A 210 4.02 10.70 10.13
N VAL A 211 4.25 10.22 8.91
CA VAL A 211 4.28 11.06 7.72
C VAL A 211 2.85 11.16 7.18
N ALA A 212 2.39 12.38 6.90
CA ALA A 212 1.05 12.65 6.40
C ALA A 212 1.11 13.36 5.05
N GLY A 213 0.43 12.80 4.05
CA GLY A 213 0.28 13.35 2.72
C GLY A 213 -0.51 14.66 2.77
N PHE A 214 -0.14 15.62 1.92
CA PHE A 214 -0.82 16.90 1.85
C PHE A 214 -1.04 17.34 0.42
N GLU A 215 -2.30 17.58 0.09
CA GLU A 215 -2.70 18.21 -1.16
C GLU A 215 -2.58 19.73 -1.01
N GLY A 216 -1.73 20.34 -1.82
CA GLY A 216 -1.47 21.78 -1.79
C GLY A 216 -2.44 22.60 -2.63
N ASP A 217 -3.05 22.02 -3.66
CA ASP A 217 -3.98 22.69 -4.54
C ASP A 217 -5.34 22.88 -3.87
N SER A 218 -5.67 24.13 -3.54
CA SER A 218 -6.93 24.48 -2.89
C SER A 218 -8.18 24.23 -3.75
N SER A 219 -8.02 23.97 -5.04
CA SER A 219 -9.11 23.59 -5.94
C SER A 219 -9.44 22.09 -5.89
N SER A 220 -8.50 21.26 -5.43
CA SER A 220 -8.69 19.82 -5.31
C SER A 220 -9.64 19.48 -4.16
N PRO A 221 -10.57 18.51 -4.34
CA PRO A 221 -11.40 18.02 -3.23
C PRO A 221 -10.55 17.43 -2.09
N GLU A 222 -9.34 16.93 -2.38
CA GLU A 222 -8.41 16.36 -1.41
C GLU A 222 -7.78 17.42 -0.48
N HIS A 223 -7.74 18.69 -0.87
CA HIS A 223 -7.13 19.73 -0.03
C HIS A 223 -7.86 19.90 1.30
N ALA A 224 -9.20 19.91 1.27
CA ALA A 224 -9.99 20.05 2.48
C ALA A 224 -9.82 18.84 3.41
N VAL A 225 -9.81 17.62 2.84
CA VAL A 225 -9.73 16.38 3.62
C VAL A 225 -8.33 16.19 4.22
N THR A 226 -7.26 16.44 3.46
CA THR A 226 -5.88 16.31 3.95
C THR A 226 -5.53 17.38 5.00
N ARG A 227 -6.07 18.61 4.90
CA ARG A 227 -5.98 19.57 6.02
C ARG A 227 -6.65 19.05 7.28
N ARG A 228 -7.82 18.44 7.14
CA ARG A 228 -8.54 17.84 8.27
C ARG A 228 -7.78 16.65 8.86
N HIS A 229 -7.11 15.84 8.05
CA HIS A 229 -6.23 14.77 8.53
C HIS A 229 -5.12 15.32 9.41
N LEU A 230 -4.43 16.37 8.97
CA LEU A 230 -3.37 17.01 9.76
C LEU A 230 -3.88 17.52 11.12
N GLU A 231 -5.10 18.09 11.17
CA GLU A 231 -5.72 18.51 12.44
C GLU A 231 -6.00 17.34 13.39
N ILE A 232 -6.50 16.22 12.86
CA ILE A 232 -6.80 15.01 13.64
C ILE A 232 -5.49 14.40 14.15
N LEU A 233 -4.54 14.15 13.25
CA LEU A 233 -3.27 13.49 13.56
C LEU A 233 -2.46 14.28 14.59
N ARG A 234 -2.41 15.62 14.50
CA ARG A 234 -1.69 16.48 15.46
C ARG A 234 -2.32 16.50 16.86
N LYS A 235 -3.59 16.11 16.99
CA LYS A 235 -4.29 15.99 18.29
C LYS A 235 -4.39 14.55 18.78
N ALA A 236 -4.05 13.59 17.93
CA ALA A 236 -4.16 12.17 18.22
C ALA A 236 -3.00 11.69 19.10
N THR A 237 -3.26 10.57 19.76
CA THR A 237 -2.28 9.83 20.57
C THR A 237 -2.25 8.38 20.12
N ASP A 238 -1.14 7.69 20.34
CA ASP A 238 -1.05 6.24 20.17
C ASP A 238 -1.87 5.49 21.24
N VAL A 239 -1.86 4.15 21.19
CA VAL A 239 -2.54 3.29 22.17
C VAL A 239 -2.05 3.50 23.61
N ARG A 240 -0.81 3.97 23.80
CA ARG A 240 -0.21 4.27 25.11
C ARG A 240 -0.54 5.68 25.61
N GLY A 241 -1.27 6.46 24.82
CA GLY A 241 -1.62 7.84 25.13
C GLY A 241 -0.53 8.87 24.81
N LEU A 242 0.53 8.48 24.08
CA LEU A 242 1.59 9.40 23.66
C LEU A 242 1.16 10.18 22.41
N PRO A 243 1.39 11.50 22.35
CA PRO A 243 1.02 12.31 21.19
C PRO A 243 1.83 11.93 19.96
N LEU A 244 1.20 11.99 18.78
CA LEU A 244 1.88 11.73 17.52
C LEU A 244 2.76 12.91 17.10
N LYS A 245 3.98 12.63 16.63
CA LYS A 245 4.78 13.56 15.82
C LYS A 245 4.33 13.42 14.37
N VAL A 246 3.80 14.51 13.80
CA VAL A 246 3.30 14.53 12.41
C VAL A 246 4.27 15.29 11.51
N VAL A 247 4.78 14.62 10.49
CA VAL A 247 5.63 15.19 9.43
C VAL A 247 4.82 15.30 8.15
N THR A 248 4.65 16.51 7.63
CA THR A 248 3.85 16.73 6.42
C THR A 248 4.69 16.49 5.16
N MET A 249 4.13 15.75 4.21
CA MET A 249 4.72 15.47 2.90
C MET A 249 3.79 15.99 1.79
N PRO A 250 4.12 17.15 1.17
CA PRO A 250 3.32 17.68 0.09
C PRO A 250 3.47 16.87 -1.20
N GLY A 251 2.39 16.75 -1.98
CA GLY A 251 2.43 16.28 -3.36
C GLY A 251 3.13 17.27 -4.31
N PRO A 252 3.42 16.86 -5.56
CA PRO A 252 3.89 17.78 -6.59
C PRO A 252 2.74 18.65 -7.13
N ASP A 253 3.03 19.85 -7.63
CA ASP A 253 2.00 20.72 -8.27
C ASP A 253 1.88 20.47 -9.79
N HIS A 254 2.80 19.71 -10.38
CA HIS A 254 2.75 19.21 -11.75
C HIS A 254 3.53 17.89 -11.86
N VAL A 255 3.21 17.12 -12.88
CA VAL A 255 3.89 15.85 -13.20
C VAL A 255 4.36 15.86 -14.64
N ARG A 256 5.11 14.83 -15.05
CA ARG A 256 5.51 14.67 -16.45
C ARG A 256 4.27 14.34 -17.31
N PRO A 257 4.11 14.97 -18.49
CA PRO A 257 2.90 14.84 -19.31
C PRO A 257 2.75 13.48 -19.99
N GLN A 258 3.78 12.63 -20.01
CA GLN A 258 3.79 11.38 -20.77
C GLN A 258 2.69 10.40 -20.34
N TYR A 259 2.43 10.31 -19.04
CA TYR A 259 1.47 9.38 -18.45
C TYR A 259 0.35 10.08 -17.67
N GLU A 260 0.40 11.42 -17.56
CA GLU A 260 -0.63 12.21 -16.92
C GLU A 260 -2.02 11.92 -17.51
N ASN A 261 -2.97 11.64 -16.61
CA ASN A 261 -4.37 11.39 -16.88
C ASN A 261 -5.21 11.75 -15.62
N LYS A 262 -6.53 11.58 -15.70
CA LYS A 262 -7.45 11.88 -14.60
C LYS A 262 -7.29 10.97 -13.37
N ASP A 263 -6.67 9.80 -13.53
CA ASP A 263 -6.53 8.78 -12.51
C ASP A 263 -5.10 8.78 -11.93
N PHE A 264 -4.27 9.77 -12.28
CA PHE A 264 -2.86 9.82 -11.90
C PHE A 264 -2.68 10.08 -10.41
N ALA A 265 -2.19 9.10 -9.66
CA ALA A 265 -2.01 9.16 -8.22
C ALA A 265 -0.61 9.67 -7.83
N ALA A 266 -0.41 10.99 -7.82
CA ALA A 266 0.88 11.64 -7.54
C ALA A 266 1.30 11.67 -6.05
N GLY A 267 1.01 10.60 -5.30
CA GLY A 267 1.26 10.52 -3.86
C GLY A 267 2.67 10.06 -3.50
N TYR A 268 3.58 10.98 -3.16
CA TYR A 268 4.93 10.63 -2.65
C TYR A 268 4.91 9.76 -1.38
N ILE A 269 3.83 9.86 -0.61
CA ILE A 269 3.61 9.09 0.62
C ILE A 269 3.43 7.59 0.36
N ASN A 270 3.10 7.19 -0.87
CA ASN A 270 2.96 5.79 -1.27
C ASN A 270 4.33 5.12 -1.52
N PHE A 271 5.26 5.31 -0.57
CA PHE A 271 6.57 4.66 -0.51
C PHE A 271 6.46 3.25 0.09
N TYR A 272 7.49 2.41 -0.07
CA TYR A 272 7.56 1.08 0.54
C TYR A 272 8.85 0.91 1.35
N VAL A 273 8.72 0.34 2.55
CA VAL A 273 9.77 0.28 3.56
C VAL A 273 10.34 -1.16 3.61
N CYS A 274 11.27 -1.51 2.73
CA CYS A 274 11.94 -2.83 2.70
C CYS A 274 13.24 -2.85 3.51
N ASN A 275 13.75 -4.00 3.93
CA ASN A 275 14.87 -4.12 4.88
C ASN A 275 15.92 -2.97 4.84
N GLY A 276 16.85 -2.97 3.87
CA GLY A 276 17.93 -1.99 3.81
C GLY A 276 17.55 -0.64 3.18
N ALA A 277 16.31 -0.43 2.75
CA ALA A 277 15.95 0.71 1.90
C ALA A 277 14.51 1.23 2.09
N VAL A 278 14.24 2.42 1.57
CA VAL A 278 12.89 2.93 1.37
C VAL A 278 12.79 3.29 -0.10
N LEU A 279 11.89 2.61 -0.80
CA LEU A 279 11.58 2.91 -2.20
C LEU A 279 10.48 3.95 -2.22
N CYS A 280 10.73 5.11 -2.82
CA CYS A 280 9.74 6.17 -2.90
C CYS A 280 9.51 6.68 -4.33
N PRO A 281 8.31 7.21 -4.63
CA PRO A 281 8.00 7.77 -5.93
C PRO A 281 8.92 8.94 -6.32
N GLU A 282 9.11 9.10 -7.62
CA GLU A 282 9.73 10.26 -8.25
C GLU A 282 8.84 10.65 -9.44
N PHE A 283 8.46 11.92 -9.53
CA PHE A 283 7.47 12.41 -10.50
C PHE A 283 8.03 13.46 -11.47
N GLY A 284 9.34 13.74 -11.43
CA GLY A 284 10.01 14.72 -12.29
C GLY A 284 9.91 16.14 -11.78
N HIS A 285 9.33 16.33 -10.60
CA HIS A 285 9.23 17.61 -9.92
C HIS A 285 10.44 17.78 -8.99
N VAL A 286 11.55 18.29 -9.53
CA VAL A 286 12.87 18.39 -8.88
C VAL A 286 12.82 18.79 -7.39
N GLN A 287 12.06 19.83 -7.04
CA GLN A 287 12.00 20.31 -5.66
C GLN A 287 11.21 19.37 -4.72
N ALA A 288 10.06 18.86 -5.16
CA ALA A 288 9.24 17.92 -4.40
C ALA A 288 9.94 16.56 -4.27
N ASP A 289 10.53 16.04 -5.35
CA ASP A 289 11.36 14.84 -5.34
C ASP A 289 12.50 14.95 -4.29
N ARG A 290 13.22 16.08 -4.29
CA ARG A 290 14.30 16.33 -3.31
C ARG A 290 13.78 16.41 -1.88
N ASN A 291 12.64 17.09 -1.67
CA ASN A 291 12.02 17.24 -0.35
C ASN A 291 11.57 15.88 0.20
N THR A 292 10.87 15.07 -0.61
CA THR A 292 10.45 13.71 -0.25
C THR A 292 11.65 12.87 0.17
N LYS A 293 12.73 12.87 -0.63
CA LYS A 293 13.96 12.14 -0.28
C LYS A 293 14.58 12.61 1.04
N ALA A 294 14.56 13.91 1.31
CA ALA A 294 15.10 14.45 2.56
C ALA A 294 14.25 14.05 3.78
N ILE A 295 12.92 14.15 3.67
CA ILE A 295 11.98 13.72 4.71
C ILE A 295 12.19 12.25 5.05
N LEU A 296 12.17 11.37 4.05
CA LEU A 296 12.30 9.93 4.28
C LEU A 296 13.68 9.54 4.83
N ARG A 297 14.74 10.23 4.42
CA ARG A 297 16.08 10.02 5.00
C ARG A 297 16.12 10.35 6.49
N GLU A 298 15.42 11.40 6.91
CA GLU A 298 15.32 11.75 8.34
C GLU A 298 14.47 10.74 9.10
N GLN A 299 13.35 10.28 8.52
CA GLN A 299 12.43 9.38 9.21
C GLN A 299 12.91 7.92 9.25
N PHE A 300 13.76 7.49 8.31
CA PHE A 300 14.29 6.12 8.24
C PHE A 300 15.83 6.11 8.29
N PRO A 301 16.44 6.49 9.43
CA PRO A 301 17.89 6.48 9.56
C PRO A 301 18.45 5.06 9.37
N GLY A 302 19.51 4.95 8.57
CA GLY A 302 20.16 3.67 8.28
C GLY A 302 19.57 2.90 7.10
N ARG A 303 18.54 3.43 6.43
CA ARG A 303 18.02 2.90 5.17
C ARG A 303 18.41 3.79 3.99
N ASP A 304 18.72 3.16 2.86
CA ASP A 304 18.95 3.87 1.60
C ASP A 304 17.62 4.38 1.02
N ILE A 305 17.55 5.64 0.62
CA ILE A 305 16.35 6.20 -0.02
C ILE A 305 16.49 6.09 -1.55
N VAL A 306 15.73 5.17 -2.13
CA VAL A 306 15.73 4.83 -3.55
C VAL A 306 14.51 5.45 -4.23
N GLN A 307 14.75 6.49 -5.02
CA GLN A 307 13.71 7.15 -5.81
C GLN A 307 13.55 6.49 -7.16
N LEU A 308 12.31 6.18 -7.54
CA LEU A 308 11.98 5.53 -8.81
C LEU A 308 10.92 6.33 -9.54
N ASN A 309 11.16 6.62 -10.82
CA ASN A 309 10.09 7.10 -11.70
C ASN A 309 9.02 6.01 -11.81
N ILE A 310 7.82 6.31 -11.30
CA ILE A 310 6.68 5.40 -11.31
C ILE A 310 5.48 5.95 -12.10
N ASP A 311 5.67 6.93 -12.97
CA ASP A 311 4.56 7.62 -13.65
C ASP A 311 3.58 6.66 -14.33
N ALA A 312 4.08 5.56 -14.91
CA ALA A 312 3.25 4.57 -15.55
C ALA A 312 2.34 3.80 -14.56
N ILE A 313 2.81 3.54 -13.34
CA ILE A 313 2.01 2.92 -12.26
C ILE A 313 1.06 3.95 -11.65
N ALA A 314 1.54 5.18 -11.42
CA ALA A 314 0.74 6.28 -10.92
C ALA A 314 -0.46 6.59 -11.82
N ALA A 315 -0.29 6.50 -13.14
CA ALA A 315 -1.37 6.65 -14.11
C ALA A 315 -2.47 5.57 -14.03
N GLY A 316 -2.22 4.46 -13.32
CA GLY A 316 -3.22 3.44 -13.00
C GLY A 316 -3.90 3.63 -11.64
N GLY A 317 -3.62 4.71 -10.92
CA GLY A 317 -4.29 5.04 -9.65
C GLY A 317 -3.57 4.63 -8.37
N GLY A 318 -2.34 4.12 -8.43
CA GLY A 318 -1.60 3.66 -7.25
C GLY A 318 -0.12 4.04 -7.25
N GLY A 319 0.61 3.66 -6.21
CA GLY A 319 2.06 3.93 -6.10
C GLY A 319 2.87 2.67 -5.81
N ILE A 320 4.09 2.84 -5.28
CA ILE A 320 4.99 1.71 -4.99
C ILE A 320 4.37 0.79 -3.93
N HIS A 321 3.83 1.38 -2.87
CA HIS A 321 3.25 0.65 -1.74
C HIS A 321 2.12 -0.29 -2.20
N CYS A 322 1.25 0.18 -3.09
CA CYS A 322 0.12 -0.58 -3.63
C CYS A 322 0.56 -1.85 -4.39
N THR A 323 1.78 -1.86 -4.94
CA THR A 323 2.31 -3.00 -5.72
C THR A 323 3.03 -4.06 -4.87
N THR A 324 3.12 -3.86 -3.55
CA THR A 324 3.98 -4.63 -2.66
C THR A 324 3.25 -5.14 -1.43
N GLN A 325 3.59 -6.35 -0.98
CA GLN A 325 3.13 -6.91 0.30
C GLN A 325 4.30 -7.59 1.04
N GLN A 326 4.71 -7.02 2.16
CA GLN A 326 5.78 -7.55 3.01
C GLN A 326 5.36 -8.82 3.74
N ARG A 327 6.28 -9.79 3.79
CA ARG A 327 6.24 -10.90 4.74
C ARG A 327 7.27 -10.64 5.85
N PRO A 328 6.83 -10.44 7.10
CA PRO A 328 7.76 -10.25 8.21
C PRO A 328 8.61 -11.50 8.45
N ALA A 329 9.80 -11.31 9.04
CA ALA A 329 10.76 -12.37 9.36
C ALA A 329 10.36 -13.21 10.58
#